data_AF-A0A1W1UMP0-F1
#
_entry.id   AF-A0A1W1UMP0-F1
#
_cell.length_a   1.000
_cell.length_b   1.000
_cell.length_c   1.000
_cell.angle_alpha   90.00
_cell.angle_beta   90.00
_cell.angle_gamma   90.00
#
_symmetry.space_group_name_H-M   'P 1'
#
loop_
_entity.id
_entity.type
_entity.pdbx_description
1 polymer ?
#
loop_
_entity_poly.entity_id
_entity_poly.type
_entity_poly.pdbx_seq_one_letter_code
_entity_poly.pdbx_strand_id
1 'polypeptide(L)'
;MENLKARIAYLEGLADGCEIDETSKEGRILVELIDVLGELVEEIQSQQEDMDEYLDLLDEDLSDLEDYVYDEDEDYDDDFDLYDEDYDFDDDLFYDDELEDSVEIEE
;
A
#
# COMPACT_ATOMS: atom_id res chain seq x y z
N MET A 1 -2.36 -11.68 3.32
CA MET A 1 -2.58 -11.82 4.78
C MET A 1 -2.58 -13.26 5.31
N GLU A 2 -2.82 -14.27 4.48
CA GLU A 2 -2.91 -15.68 4.92
C GLU A 2 -1.70 -16.20 5.70
N ASN A 3 -0.48 -15.79 5.34
CA ASN A 3 0.73 -16.19 6.09
C ASN A 3 0.73 -15.68 7.53
N LEU A 4 0.24 -14.45 7.77
CA LEU A 4 0.19 -13.86 9.10
C LEU A 4 -0.90 -14.52 9.95
N LYS A 5 -2.07 -14.78 9.37
CA LYS A 5 -3.13 -15.59 10.01
C LYS A 5 -2.64 -16.99 10.39
N ALA A 6 -1.93 -17.67 9.49
CA ALA A 6 -1.34 -18.98 9.77
C ALA A 6 -0.29 -18.94 10.89
N ARG A 7 0.48 -17.85 10.99
CA ARG A 7 1.44 -17.65 12.08
C ARG A 7 0.77 -17.34 13.42
N ILE A 8 -0.33 -16.58 13.44
CA ILE A 8 -1.14 -16.34 14.64
C ILE A 8 -1.77 -17.64 15.12
N ALA A 9 -2.40 -18.41 14.23
CA ALA A 9 -2.95 -19.73 14.56
C ALA A 9 -1.89 -20.71 15.08
N TYR A 10 -0.65 -20.62 14.57
CA TYR A 10 0.47 -21.37 15.10
C TYR A 10 0.88 -20.90 16.52
N LEU A 11 0.84 -19.60 16.80
CA LEU A 11 1.11 -19.04 18.13
C LEU A 11 0.04 -19.44 19.15
N GLU A 12 -1.23 -19.42 18.76
CA GLU A 12 -2.35 -19.95 19.56
C GLU A 12 -2.10 -21.42 19.91
N GLY A 13 -1.84 -22.26 18.91
CA GLY A 13 -1.56 -23.68 19.14
C GLY A 13 -0.29 -23.93 19.97
N LEU A 14 0.70 -23.06 19.86
CA LEU A 14 1.91 -23.12 20.70
C LEU A 14 1.60 -22.71 22.14
N ALA A 15 0.80 -21.67 22.35
CA ALA A 15 0.35 -21.23 23.67
C ALA A 15 -0.44 -22.34 24.38
N ASP A 16 -1.36 -22.99 23.67
CA ASP A 16 -2.11 -24.16 24.15
C ASP A 16 -1.18 -25.33 24.51
N GLY A 17 -0.23 -25.64 23.63
CA GLY A 17 0.71 -26.75 23.81
C GLY A 17 1.75 -26.52 24.91
N CYS A 18 2.03 -25.27 25.26
CA CYS A 18 2.94 -24.90 26.36
C CYS A 18 2.26 -24.91 27.74
N GLU A 19 0.95 -25.21 27.81
CA GLU A 19 0.17 -25.17 29.06
C GLU A 19 0.38 -23.84 29.80
N ILE A 20 0.31 -22.72 29.08
CA ILE A 20 0.48 -21.39 29.67
C ILE A 20 -0.55 -21.22 30.79
N ASP A 21 -0.06 -20.89 31.99
CA ASP A 21 -0.95 -20.58 33.11
C ASP A 21 -1.60 -19.22 32.86
N GLU A 22 -2.81 -19.24 32.30
CA GLU A 22 -3.66 -18.06 32.08
C GLU A 22 -4.06 -17.35 33.37
N THR A 23 -3.77 -17.89 34.55
CA THR A 23 -3.98 -17.20 35.84
C THR A 23 -2.75 -16.40 36.28
N SER A 24 -1.59 -16.71 35.71
CA SER A 24 -0.36 -15.92 35.91
C SER A 24 -0.46 -14.57 35.20
N LYS A 25 0.27 -13.57 35.69
CA LYS A 25 0.24 -12.23 35.10
C LYS A 25 0.80 -12.24 33.68
N GLU A 26 1.87 -13.01 33.49
CA GLU A 26 2.58 -13.18 32.23
C GLU A 26 1.72 -13.96 31.22
N GLY A 27 1.06 -15.04 31.65
CA GLY A 27 0.19 -15.84 30.80
C GLY A 27 -1.01 -15.05 30.27
N ARG A 28 -1.66 -14.25 31.14
CA ARG A 28 -2.74 -13.35 30.71
C ARG A 28 -2.29 -12.35 29.65
N ILE A 29 -1.11 -11.76 29.82
CA ILE A 29 -0.58 -10.79 28.85
C ILE A 29 -0.31 -11.48 27.52
N LEU A 30 0.23 -12.70 27.52
CA LEU A 30 0.54 -13.44 26.30
C LEU A 30 -0.71 -13.82 25.52
N VAL A 31 -1.74 -14.34 26.20
CA VAL A 31 -3.02 -14.70 25.55
C VAL A 31 -3.67 -13.46 24.95
N GLU A 32 -3.81 -12.39 25.73
CA GLU A 32 -4.44 -11.16 25.24
C GLU A 32 -3.66 -10.55 24.06
N LEU A 33 -2.33 -10.68 24.06
CA LEU A 33 -1.50 -10.18 22.96
C LEU A 33 -1.72 -11.00 21.68
N ILE A 34 -1.89 -12.32 21.78
CA ILE A 34 -2.20 -13.16 20.62
C ILE A 34 -3.58 -12.79 20.06
N ASP A 35 -4.56 -12.58 20.93
CA ASP A 35 -5.91 -12.19 20.53
C ASP A 35 -5.92 -10.82 19.82
N VAL A 36 -5.27 -9.81 20.40
CA VAL A 36 -5.15 -8.47 19.79
C VAL A 36 -4.42 -8.52 18.45
N LEU A 37 -3.42 -9.40 18.30
CA LEU A 37 -2.77 -9.62 17.00
C LEU A 37 -3.75 -10.24 15.98
N GLY A 38 -4.61 -11.15 16.41
CA GLY A 38 -5.69 -11.71 15.59
C GLY A 38 -6.63 -10.63 15.08
N GLU A 39 -7.17 -9.83 16.00
CA GLU A 39 -8.08 -8.71 15.68
C GLU A 39 -7.42 -7.69 14.74
N LEU A 40 -6.16 -7.33 14.99
CA LEU A 40 -5.42 -6.39 14.15
C LEU A 40 -5.30 -6.88 12.70
N VAL A 41 -5.07 -8.18 12.50
CA VAL A 41 -4.95 -8.75 11.16
C VAL A 41 -6.28 -8.77 10.43
N GLU A 42 -7.38 -9.00 11.13
CA GLU A 42 -8.72 -8.92 10.55
C GLU A 42 -9.07 -7.49 10.16
N GLU A 43 -8.77 -6.51 11.01
CA GLU A 43 -9.03 -5.09 10.77
C GLU A 43 -8.20 -4.56 9.58
N ILE A 44 -6.93 -4.96 9.46
CA ILE A 44 -6.09 -4.60 8.30
C ILE A 44 -6.64 -5.24 7.03
N GLN A 45 -7.19 -6.46 7.11
CA GLN A 45 -7.79 -7.11 5.95
C GLN A 45 -9.02 -6.36 5.46
N SER A 46 -9.93 -5.99 6.36
CA SER A 46 -11.11 -5.20 6.02
C SER A 46 -10.72 -3.88 5.36
N GLN A 47 -9.74 -3.16 5.91
CA GLN A 47 -9.30 -1.89 5.34
C GLN A 47 -8.64 -2.04 3.96
N GLN A 48 -7.95 -3.16 3.70
CA GLN A 48 -7.43 -3.43 2.36
C GLN A 48 -8.55 -3.71 1.37
N GLU A 49 -9.57 -4.49 1.77
CA GLU A 49 -10.74 -4.76 0.93
C GLU A 49 -11.50 -3.46 0.60
N ASP A 50 -11.70 -2.58 1.58
CA ASP A 50 -12.32 -1.26 1.36
C ASP A 50 -11.47 -0.35 0.44
N MET A 51 -10.14 -0.44 0.54
CA MET A 51 -9.23 0.32 -0.30
C MET A 51 -9.21 -0.20 -1.74
N ASP A 52 -9.28 -1.51 -1.94
CA ASP A 52 -9.39 -2.12 -3.26
C ASP A 52 -10.70 -1.66 -3.94
N GLU A 53 -11.83 -1.61 -3.21
CA GLU A 53 -13.09 -1.06 -3.74
C GLU A 53 -12.97 0.42 -4.12
N TYR A 54 -12.28 1.23 -3.32
CA TYR A 54 -12.02 2.63 -3.66
C TYR A 54 -11.14 2.79 -4.90
N LEU A 55 -10.14 1.91 -5.08
CA LEU A 55 -9.30 1.90 -6.27
C LEU A 55 -10.09 1.50 -7.52
N ASP A 56 -10.99 0.52 -7.41
CA ASP A 56 -11.88 0.13 -8.51
C ASP A 56 -12.79 1.30 -8.94
N LEU A 57 -13.34 2.06 -7.99
CA LEU A 57 -14.12 3.27 -8.28
C LEU A 57 -13.30 4.36 -8.96
N LEU A 58 -12.04 4.54 -8.54
CA LEU A 58 -11.15 5.51 -9.15
C LEU A 58 -10.79 5.13 -10.59
N ASP A 59 -10.60 3.83 -10.85
CA ASP A 59 -10.34 3.29 -12.19
C ASP A 59 -11.55 3.47 -13.12
N GLU A 60 -12.77 3.27 -12.61
CA GLU A 60 -14.02 3.56 -13.31
C GLU A 60 -14.14 5.06 -13.65
N ASP A 61 -13.97 5.94 -12.66
CA ASP A 61 -14.01 7.39 -12.87
C ASP A 61 -12.95 7.87 -13.87
N LEU A 62 -11.76 7.27 -13.85
CA LEU A 62 -10.68 7.59 -14.79
C LEU A 62 -11.02 7.10 -16.20
N SER A 63 -11.57 5.90 -16.33
CA SER A 63 -12.01 5.36 -17.63
C SER A 63 -13.10 6.24 -18.25
N ASP A 64 -14.09 6.66 -17.47
CA ASP A 64 -15.14 7.59 -17.92
C ASP A 64 -14.56 8.94 -18.38
N LEU A 65 -13.52 9.42 -17.69
CA LEU A 65 -12.82 10.65 -18.08
C LEU A 65 -12.00 10.46 -19.36
N GLU A 66 -11.30 9.34 -19.51
CA GLU A 66 -10.54 8.99 -20.70
C GLU A 66 -11.45 8.94 -21.92
N ASP A 67 -12.58 8.23 -21.83
CA ASP A 67 -13.59 8.19 -22.88
C ASP A 67 -14.09 9.61 -23.19
N TYR A 68 -14.45 10.42 -22.17
CA TYR A 68 -14.91 11.79 -22.40
C TYR A 68 -13.88 12.71 -23.09
N VAL A 69 -12.59 12.57 -22.75
CA VAL A 69 -11.52 13.43 -23.28
C VAL A 69 -11.02 12.95 -24.64
N TYR A 70 -10.92 11.63 -24.84
CA TYR A 70 -10.28 11.03 -26.00
C TYR A 70 -11.26 10.51 -27.06
N ASP A 71 -12.51 10.19 -26.73
CA ASP A 71 -13.50 9.74 -27.74
C ASP A 71 -14.04 10.89 -28.62
N GLU A 72 -13.92 12.17 -28.21
CA GLU A 72 -14.31 13.31 -29.07
C GLU A 72 -13.28 13.63 -30.16
N ASP A 73 -12.09 13.02 -30.14
CA ASP A 73 -10.99 13.30 -31.09
C ASP A 73 -10.78 12.22 -32.17
N GLU A 74 -11.67 11.21 -32.30
CA GLU A 74 -11.65 10.24 -33.42
C GLU A 74 -12.05 10.85 -34.79
N ASP A 75 -12.46 12.13 -34.83
CA ASP A 75 -12.74 12.88 -36.06
C ASP A 75 -11.66 13.94 -36.40
N TYR A 76 -10.54 14.01 -35.65
CA TYR A 76 -9.37 14.78 -36.10
C TYR A 76 -8.50 13.91 -37.01
N ASP A 77 -8.83 14.04 -38.30
CA ASP A 77 -8.03 13.70 -39.47
C ASP A 77 -6.51 13.76 -39.17
N ASP A 78 -5.85 12.70 -39.61
CA ASP A 78 -4.43 12.32 -39.58
C ASP A 78 -3.48 13.42 -40.12
N ASP A 79 -3.46 14.59 -39.46
CA ASP A 79 -2.69 15.79 -39.85
C ASP A 79 -2.21 16.60 -38.61
N PHE A 80 -2.05 15.95 -37.45
CA PHE A 80 -1.22 16.55 -36.39
C PHE A 80 0.24 16.29 -36.74
N ASP A 81 0.80 17.18 -37.56
CA ASP A 81 2.24 17.35 -37.76
C ASP A 81 2.90 17.52 -36.38
N LEU A 82 3.31 16.40 -35.77
CA LEU A 82 4.02 16.31 -34.50
C LEU A 82 5.50 16.68 -34.67
N TYR A 83 5.74 17.75 -35.44
CA TYR A 83 7.01 18.41 -35.65
C TYR A 83 6.81 19.92 -35.55
N ASP A 84 6.29 20.38 -34.41
CA ASP A 84 6.67 21.71 -33.93
C ASP A 84 7.93 21.53 -33.08
N GLU A 85 9.04 21.69 -33.79
CA GLU A 85 10.44 21.61 -33.39
C GLU A 85 10.79 22.77 -32.42
N ASP A 86 10.06 22.92 -31.31
CA ASP A 86 10.26 24.04 -30.36
C ASP A 86 9.86 23.73 -28.89
N TYR A 87 9.78 22.45 -28.51
CA TYR A 87 9.82 22.08 -27.08
C TYR A 87 11.27 21.84 -26.64
N ASP A 88 11.96 22.92 -26.28
CA ASP A 88 13.16 22.87 -25.44
C ASP A 88 12.78 22.30 -24.07
N PHE A 89 12.70 20.97 -23.99
CA PHE A 89 12.74 20.25 -22.74
C PHE A 89 14.18 20.33 -22.24
N ASP A 90 14.48 21.33 -21.41
CA ASP A 90 15.70 21.41 -20.62
C ASP A 90 15.80 20.12 -19.78
N ASP A 91 16.52 19.15 -20.33
CA ASP A 91 16.93 17.87 -19.73
C ASP A 91 18.03 18.09 -18.66
N ASP A 92 17.89 19.17 -17.89
CA ASP A 92 18.83 19.62 -16.86
C ASP A 92 18.22 19.59 -15.45
N LEU A 93 17.05 18.94 -15.26
CA LEU A 93 16.66 18.43 -13.93
C LEU A 93 17.40 17.11 -13.65
N PHE A 94 18.72 17.24 -13.69
CA PHE A 94 19.72 16.30 -13.25
C PHE A 94 19.42 15.92 -11.79
N TYR A 95 19.34 14.62 -11.57
CA TYR A 95 19.42 13.97 -10.27
C TYR A 95 20.41 14.70 -9.35
N ASP A 96 19.91 15.28 -8.25
CA ASP A 96 20.78 15.75 -7.18
C ASP A 96 21.30 14.53 -6.41
N ASP A 97 22.44 14.02 -6.87
CA ASP A 97 23.22 12.91 -6.31
C ASP A 97 24.06 13.38 -5.08
N GLU A 98 23.70 14.48 -4.42
CA GLU A 98 24.40 15.03 -3.22
C GLU A 98 23.66 14.80 -1.88
N LEU A 99 22.78 13.80 -1.78
CA LEU A 99 22.23 13.37 -0.48
C LEU A 99 22.88 12.12 0.10
N GLU A 100 24.18 11.93 -0.14
CA GLU A 100 25.03 11.05 0.67
C GLU A 100 26.08 11.86 1.46
N ASP A 101 26.09 11.63 2.77
CA ASP A 101 27.10 12.01 3.77
C ASP A 101 27.19 13.47 4.27
N SER A 102 26.43 13.75 5.34
CA SER A 102 27.07 14.01 6.65
C SER A 102 26.09 13.92 7.81
N VAL A 103 26.25 12.86 8.60
CA VAL A 103 25.85 12.78 10.01
C VAL A 103 26.61 13.84 10.81
N GLU A 104 25.93 14.69 11.58
CA GLU A 104 26.41 15.08 12.91
C GLU A 104 25.22 15.20 13.88
N ILE A 105 25.27 14.32 14.89
CA ILE A 105 24.45 14.36 16.10
C ILE A 105 25.07 15.45 16.99
N GLU A 106 24.32 16.49 17.31
CA GLU A 106 24.67 17.37 18.44
C GLU A 106 23.81 17.04 19.65
N GLU A 107 24.51 16.91 20.79
CA GLU A 107 24.09 16.42 22.11
C GLU A 107 22.93 17.19 22.78
#